data_AF-A0A134A031-F1
#
_entry.id   AF-A0A134A031-F1
#
_cell.length_a   1.000
_cell.length_b   1.000
_cell.length_c   1.000
_cell.angle_alpha   90.00
_cell.angle_beta   90.00
_cell.angle_gamma   90.00
#
_symmetry.space_group_name_H-M   'P 1'
#
loop_
_entity.id
_entity.type
_entity.pdbx_description
1 polymer ?
#
loop_
_entity_poly.entity_id
_entity_poly.type
_entity_poly.pdbx_seq_one_letter_code
_entity_poly.pdbx_strand_id
1 'polypeptide(L)'
;MQNRRLSKNEQGIIGIIAVIAFVVGFVFLRDILVKRGVRILMLTREDYMNAVEYYMQKKYGEKFEGEYIVEDSIYVHPKAKPEWHAVVEIENDGIMTSFHDNYVGYLKKEELEKYIYELVKPIYGECKVYTHPYGFALDDSFNKDTDIMTYVSNSDYTTCIFTDKKAENIE
;
A
#
# COMPACT_ATOMS: atom_id res chain seq x y z
N MET A 1 35.52 5.67 53.68
CA MET A 1 35.68 5.37 52.24
C MET A 1 36.40 6.54 51.58
N GLN A 2 37.58 6.34 51.00
CA GLN A 2 38.32 7.40 50.30
C GLN A 2 37.61 7.73 48.98
N ASN A 3 37.25 9.00 48.77
CA ASN A 3 36.85 9.51 47.47
C ASN A 3 38.07 9.50 46.55
N ARG A 4 38.23 8.45 45.73
CA ARG A 4 39.25 8.43 44.68
C ARG A 4 38.89 9.53 43.67
N ARG A 5 39.70 10.59 43.60
CA ARG A 5 39.60 11.59 42.53
C ARG A 5 40.05 10.94 41.23
N LEU A 6 39.16 10.91 40.25
CA LEU A 6 39.46 10.45 38.90
C LEU A 6 40.58 11.30 38.30
N SER A 7 41.52 10.65 37.62
CA SER A 7 42.54 11.32 36.83
C SER A 7 41.91 12.07 35.65
N LYS A 8 42.60 13.09 35.12
CA LYS A 8 42.13 13.83 33.92
C LYS A 8 41.86 12.89 32.74
N ASN A 9 42.63 11.82 32.60
CA ASN A 9 42.46 10.83 31.53
C ASN A 9 41.18 10.02 31.71
N GLU A 10 40.86 9.58 32.93
CA GLU A 10 39.61 8.87 33.23
C GLU A 10 38.38 9.76 33.01
N GLN A 11 38.46 11.04 33.40
CA GLN A 11 37.39 12.02 33.13
C GLN A 11 37.20 12.24 31.62
N GLY A 12 38.29 12.33 30.85
CA GLY A 12 38.24 12.44 29.39
C GLY A 12 37.58 11.24 28.72
N ILE A 13 37.92 10.02 29.17
CA ILE A 13 37.32 8.77 28.66
C ILE A 13 35.80 8.73 28.98
N ILE A 14 35.40 9.06 30.21
CA ILE A 14 34.00 9.12 30.60
C ILE A 14 33.23 10.13 29.73
N GLY A 15 33.83 11.29 29.46
CA GLY A 15 33.25 12.30 28.57
C GLY A 15 33.00 11.76 27.17
N ILE A 16 33.98 11.06 26.58
CA ILE A 16 33.83 10.43 25.25
C ILE A 16 32.71 9.38 25.27
N ILE A 17 32.67 8.52 26.27
CA ILE A 17 31.63 7.49 26.41
C ILE A 17 30.24 8.13 26.52
N ALA A 18 30.10 9.20 27.31
CA ALA A 18 28.83 9.91 27.46
C ALA A 18 28.35 10.52 26.14
N VAL A 19 29.25 11.11 25.35
CA VAL A 19 28.91 11.66 24.02
C VAL A 19 28.47 10.53 23.07
N ILE A 20 29.19 9.40 23.05
CA ILE A 20 28.81 8.26 22.20
C ILE A 20 27.43 7.72 22.61
N ALA A 21 27.20 7.50 23.91
CA ALA A 21 25.92 7.01 24.41
C ALA A 21 24.76 7.97 24.07
N PHE A 22 24.99 9.28 24.15
CA PHE A 22 24.01 10.29 23.77
C PHE A 22 23.67 10.24 22.27
N VAL A 23 24.69 10.19 21.40
CA VAL A 23 24.49 10.10 19.95
C VAL A 23 23.74 8.82 19.58
N VAL A 24 24.14 7.68 20.14
CA VAL A 24 23.48 6.40 19.91
C VAL A 24 22.02 6.45 20.37
N GLY A 25 21.76 6.97 21.57
CA GLY A 25 20.39 7.11 22.09
C GLY A 25 19.51 7.99 21.21
N PHE A 26 20.06 9.08 20.66
CA PHE A 26 19.34 9.95 19.74
C PHE A 26 18.97 9.26 18.42
N VAL A 27 19.90 8.47 17.84
CA VAL A 27 19.63 7.69 16.63
C VAL A 27 18.52 6.67 16.85
N PHE A 28 18.54 5.94 17.97
CA PHE A 28 17.47 5.01 18.33
C PHE A 28 16.11 5.70 18.51
N LEU A 29 16.10 6.86 19.19
CA LEU A 29 14.86 7.61 19.40
C LEU A 29 14.29 8.09 18.06
N ARG A 30 15.14 8.60 17.17
CA ARG A 30 14.73 9.02 15.82
C ARG A 30 14.06 7.88 15.06
N ASP A 31 14.70 6.70 15.01
CA ASP A 31 14.16 5.54 14.29
C ASP A 31 12.75 5.15 14.76
N ILE A 32 12.52 5.14 16.08
CA ILE A 32 11.20 4.85 16.65
C ILE A 32 10.17 5.91 16.25
N LEU A 33 10.55 7.18 16.25
CA LEU A 33 9.63 8.28 15.93
C LEU A 33 9.31 8.33 14.43
N VAL A 34 10.28 8.04 13.56
CA VAL A 34 10.06 7.89 12.11
C VAL A 34 9.05 6.78 11.83
N LYS A 35 9.23 5.60 12.43
CA LYS A 35 8.28 4.48 12.28
C LYS A 35 6.87 4.79 12.78
N ARG A 36 6.75 5.77 13.69
CA ARG A 36 5.45 6.24 14.18
C ARG A 36 4.85 7.37 13.35
N GLY A 37 5.54 7.83 12.31
CA GLY A 37 5.04 8.86 11.39
C GLY A 37 5.35 10.29 11.82
N VAL A 38 6.30 10.54 12.73
CA VAL A 38 6.60 11.93 13.16
C VAL A 38 7.23 12.70 12.00
N ARG A 39 6.44 13.58 11.37
CA ARG A 39 6.72 14.16 10.05
C ARG A 39 8.04 14.91 9.99
N ILE A 40 8.36 15.70 11.02
CA ILE A 40 9.61 16.49 11.06
C ILE A 40 10.88 15.64 11.04
N LEU A 41 10.78 14.33 11.33
CA LEU A 41 11.90 13.40 11.32
C LEU A 41 11.98 12.56 10.03
N MET A 42 10.93 12.59 9.20
CA MET A 42 10.82 11.87 7.92
C MET A 42 11.40 12.72 6.79
N LEU A 43 12.71 12.70 6.67
CA LEU A 43 13.47 13.62 5.81
C LEU A 43 13.81 12.99 4.46
N THR A 44 13.78 11.67 4.37
CA THR A 44 14.24 10.91 3.20
C THR A 44 13.16 9.94 2.73
N ARG A 45 13.23 9.54 1.46
CA ARG A 45 12.39 8.47 0.91
C ARG A 45 12.49 7.18 1.72
N GLU A 46 13.68 6.87 2.23
CA GLU A 46 13.92 5.69 3.07
C GLU A 46 13.16 5.76 4.41
N ASP A 47 13.01 6.96 5.00
CA ASP A 47 12.20 7.13 6.21
C ASP A 47 10.73 6.78 5.96
N TYR A 48 10.17 7.16 4.80
CA TYR A 48 8.81 6.80 4.40
C TYR A 48 8.69 5.29 4.13
N MET A 49 9.67 4.68 3.46
CA MET A 49 9.69 3.23 3.22
C MET A 49 9.73 2.44 4.54
N ASN A 50 10.62 2.81 5.45
CA ASN A 50 10.73 2.15 6.75
C ASN A 50 9.45 2.30 7.58
N ALA A 51 8.80 3.47 7.51
CA ALA A 51 7.56 3.72 8.23
C ALA A 51 6.37 2.95 7.63
N VAL A 52 6.26 2.87 6.30
CA VAL A 52 5.17 2.10 5.67
C VAL A 52 5.35 0.60 5.90
N GLU A 53 6.58 0.07 5.81
CA GLU A 53 6.86 -1.34 6.11
C GLU A 53 6.52 -1.66 7.56
N TYR A 54 6.89 -0.78 8.50
CA TYR A 54 6.51 -0.91 9.90
C TYR A 54 4.99 -0.85 10.11
N TYR A 55 4.29 0.09 9.46
CA TYR A 55 2.84 0.22 9.51
C TYR A 55 2.15 -1.06 9.04
N MET A 56 2.51 -1.54 7.85
CA MET A 56 1.93 -2.74 7.24
C MET A 56 2.20 -3.97 8.09
N GLN A 57 3.44 -4.15 8.56
CA GLN A 57 3.80 -5.25 9.44
C GLN A 57 3.04 -5.22 10.76
N LYS A 58 2.90 -4.04 11.38
CA LYS A 58 2.17 -3.90 12.63
C LYS A 58 0.68 -4.19 12.46
N LYS A 59 0.08 -3.81 11.33
CA LYS A 59 -1.35 -3.97 11.04
C LYS A 59 -1.72 -5.41 10.68
N TYR A 60 -0.90 -6.07 9.86
CA TYR A 60 -1.22 -7.38 9.28
C TYR A 60 -0.41 -8.54 9.86
N GLY A 61 0.68 -8.28 10.58
CA GLY A 61 1.53 -9.31 11.19
C GLY A 61 2.50 -9.99 10.20
N GLU A 62 2.51 -9.57 8.94
CA GLU A 62 3.36 -10.10 7.86
C GLU A 62 4.52 -9.15 7.55
N LYS A 63 5.56 -9.62 6.86
CA LYS A 63 6.64 -8.74 6.40
C LYS A 63 6.30 -8.17 5.02
N PHE A 64 6.52 -6.88 4.85
CA PHE A 64 6.32 -6.16 3.60
C PHE A 64 7.66 -5.60 3.10
N GLU A 65 7.66 -5.19 1.84
CA GLU A 65 8.77 -4.49 1.20
C GLU A 65 8.20 -3.32 0.40
N GLY A 66 8.80 -2.14 0.57
CA GLY A 66 8.47 -0.96 -0.21
C GLY A 66 9.09 -1.01 -1.61
N GLU A 67 8.29 -0.73 -2.63
CA GLU A 67 8.73 -0.72 -4.02
C GLU A 67 9.12 0.70 -4.47
N TYR A 68 8.12 1.57 -4.58
CA TYR A 68 8.32 2.94 -5.02
C TYR A 68 7.27 3.91 -4.49
N ILE A 69 7.59 5.20 -4.54
CA ILE A 69 6.69 6.29 -4.13
C ILE A 69 6.29 7.06 -5.38
N VAL A 70 4.99 7.30 -5.54
CA VAL A 70 4.41 8.18 -6.57
C VAL A 70 3.49 9.15 -5.86
N GLU A 71 3.75 10.45 -6.00
CA GLU A 71 2.97 11.49 -5.33
C GLU A 71 2.87 11.21 -3.81
N ASP A 72 1.65 11.18 -3.28
CA ASP A 72 1.34 10.85 -1.89
C ASP A 72 0.99 9.36 -1.70
N SER A 73 1.57 8.47 -2.50
CA SER A 73 1.31 7.02 -2.46
C SER A 73 2.58 6.19 -2.47
N ILE A 74 2.61 5.15 -1.65
CA ILE A 74 3.70 4.18 -1.57
C ILE A 74 3.18 2.81 -1.99
N TYR A 75 3.88 2.22 -2.96
CA TYR A 75 3.61 0.87 -3.41
C TYR A 75 4.41 -0.13 -2.57
N VAL A 76 3.74 -1.16 -2.10
CA VAL A 76 4.31 -2.19 -1.23
C VAL A 76 3.77 -3.56 -1.62
N HIS A 77 4.57 -4.59 -1.38
CA HIS A 77 4.11 -5.98 -1.48
C HIS A 77 4.47 -6.78 -0.23
N PRO A 78 3.66 -7.79 0.16
CA PRO A 78 4.07 -8.75 1.17
C PRO A 78 5.25 -9.57 0.62
N LYS A 79 6.24 -9.88 1.46
CA LYS A 79 7.39 -10.69 1.01
C LYS A 79 7.00 -12.11 0.59
N ALA A 80 5.88 -12.63 1.11
CA ALA A 80 5.36 -13.94 0.76
C ALA A 80 4.62 -13.97 -0.59
N LYS A 81 4.15 -12.81 -1.08
CA LYS A 81 3.41 -12.67 -2.35
C LYS A 81 3.85 -11.41 -3.10
N PRO A 82 5.06 -11.40 -3.71
CA PRO A 82 5.60 -10.24 -4.40
C PRO A 82 4.76 -9.75 -5.59
N GLU A 83 3.85 -10.58 -6.08
CA GLU A 83 2.90 -10.24 -7.16
C GLU A 83 1.71 -9.39 -6.69
N TRP A 84 1.56 -9.17 -5.37
CA TRP A 84 0.51 -8.32 -4.81
C TRP A 84 1.05 -6.91 -4.57
N HIS A 85 0.64 -5.96 -5.41
CA HIS A 85 1.07 -4.57 -5.35
C HIS A 85 0.02 -3.72 -4.63
N ALA A 86 0.11 -3.64 -3.31
CA ALA A 86 -0.75 -2.79 -2.51
C ALA A 86 -0.31 -1.32 -2.61
N VAL A 87 -1.28 -0.43 -2.54
CA VAL A 87 -1.07 1.02 -2.50
C VAL A 87 -1.36 1.49 -1.10
N VAL A 88 -0.46 2.30 -0.56
CA VAL A 88 -0.59 2.96 0.73
C VAL A 88 -0.54 4.47 0.53
N GLU A 89 -1.67 5.13 0.73
CA GLU A 89 -1.77 6.58 0.69
C GLU A 89 -1.17 7.21 1.94
N ILE A 90 -0.48 8.33 1.74
CA ILE A 90 0.16 9.15 2.76
C ILE A 90 -0.73 10.34 3.03
N GLU A 91 -1.11 10.52 4.30
CA GLU A 91 -1.82 11.71 4.74
C GLU A 91 -0.98 12.45 5.78
N ASN A 92 -0.86 13.78 5.64
CA ASN A 92 -0.06 14.62 6.51
C ASN A 92 -0.91 15.69 7.18
N ASP A 93 -1.03 15.65 8.52
CA ASP A 93 -1.81 16.62 9.30
C ASP A 93 -0.98 17.87 9.73
N GLY A 94 0.29 17.92 9.34
CA GLY A 94 1.25 18.95 9.73
C GLY A 94 2.26 18.48 10.78
N ILE A 95 1.88 17.53 11.64
CA ILE A 95 2.70 17.00 12.74
C ILE A 95 3.04 15.53 12.50
N MET A 96 2.05 14.76 12.08
CA MET A 96 2.11 13.33 11.86
C MET A 96 1.83 13.00 10.39
N THR A 97 2.44 11.92 9.96
CA THR A 97 2.17 11.22 8.73
C THR A 97 1.41 9.94 9.06
N SER A 98 0.21 9.79 8.51
CA SER A 98 -0.63 8.60 8.60
C SER A 98 -0.66 7.84 7.28
N PHE A 99 -0.98 6.55 7.37
CA PHE A 99 -0.95 5.62 6.25
C PHE A 99 -2.30 4.91 6.10
N HIS A 100 -2.80 4.84 4.87
CA HIS A 100 -4.07 4.18 4.52
C HIS A 100 -3.84 3.24 3.35
N ASP A 101 -4.03 1.93 3.57
CA ASP A 101 -3.73 0.92 2.57
C ASP A 101 -4.98 0.26 1.97
N ASN A 102 -4.82 -0.29 0.76
CA ASN A 102 -5.84 -1.09 0.09
C ASN A 102 -5.61 -2.61 0.19
N TYR A 103 -4.73 -3.09 1.07
CA TYR A 103 -4.31 -4.50 1.14
C TYR A 103 -5.45 -5.46 1.48
N VAL A 104 -6.47 -4.98 2.21
CA VAL A 104 -7.69 -5.76 2.50
C VAL A 104 -8.38 -6.24 1.21
N GLY A 105 -8.28 -5.49 0.11
CA GLY A 105 -8.80 -5.89 -1.19
C GLY A 105 -8.18 -7.18 -1.70
N TYR A 106 -6.87 -7.36 -1.50
CA TYR A 106 -6.17 -8.60 -1.83
C TYR A 106 -6.58 -9.76 -0.92
N LEU A 107 -6.66 -9.51 0.39
CA LEU A 107 -7.07 -10.52 1.36
C LEU A 107 -8.50 -11.02 1.14
N LYS A 108 -9.38 -10.16 0.63
CA LYS A 108 -10.81 -10.44 0.40
C LYS A 108 -11.16 -10.71 -1.06
N LYS A 109 -10.18 -10.75 -1.96
CA LYS A 109 -10.42 -10.89 -3.40
C LYS A 109 -11.28 -12.11 -3.74
N GLU A 110 -10.90 -13.31 -3.30
CA GLU A 110 -11.63 -14.54 -3.60
C GLU A 110 -13.06 -14.53 -3.02
N GLU A 111 -13.23 -13.98 -1.82
CA GLU A 111 -14.54 -13.84 -1.15
C GLU A 111 -15.45 -12.88 -1.93
N LEU A 112 -14.91 -11.73 -2.34
CA LEU A 112 -15.60 -10.72 -3.13
C LEU A 112 -15.94 -11.25 -4.52
N GLU A 113 -15.01 -11.90 -5.20
CA GLU A 113 -15.22 -12.51 -6.52
C GLU A 113 -16.32 -13.57 -6.46
N LYS A 114 -16.33 -14.42 -5.42
CA LYS A 114 -17.41 -15.38 -5.20
C LYS A 114 -18.75 -14.69 -4.96
N TYR A 115 -18.79 -13.67 -4.09
CA TYR A 115 -20.03 -12.93 -3.81
C TYR A 115 -20.59 -12.26 -5.06
N ILE A 116 -19.73 -11.58 -5.83
CA ILE A 116 -20.09 -10.96 -7.10
C ILE A 116 -20.59 -12.03 -8.07
N TYR A 117 -19.89 -13.17 -8.18
CA TYR A 117 -20.29 -14.27 -9.06
C TYR A 117 -21.70 -14.79 -8.74
N GLU A 118 -21.99 -15.07 -7.47
CA GLU A 118 -23.31 -15.55 -7.05
C GLU A 118 -24.43 -14.52 -7.31
N LEU A 119 -24.14 -13.23 -7.16
CA LEU A 119 -25.09 -12.16 -7.48
C LEU A 119 -25.35 -12.02 -8.98
N VAL A 120 -24.30 -12.10 -9.80
CA VAL A 120 -24.41 -11.83 -11.24
C VAL A 120 -24.82 -13.08 -12.04
N LYS A 121 -24.53 -14.29 -11.56
CA LYS A 121 -24.81 -15.56 -12.26
C LYS A 121 -26.28 -15.71 -12.68
N PRO A 122 -27.30 -15.41 -11.84
CA PRO A 122 -28.70 -15.51 -12.24
C PRO A 122 -29.11 -14.51 -13.34
N ILE A 123 -28.40 -13.39 -13.46
CA ILE A 123 -28.69 -12.31 -14.43
C ILE A 123 -27.98 -12.61 -15.76
N TYR A 124 -26.71 -12.99 -15.71
CA TYR A 124 -25.83 -13.07 -16.88
C TYR A 124 -25.49 -14.50 -17.33
N GLY A 125 -25.84 -15.54 -16.58
CA GLY A 125 -25.50 -16.94 -16.92
C GLY A 125 -24.01 -17.28 -16.75
N GLU A 126 -23.53 -18.32 -17.45
CA GLU A 126 -22.16 -18.87 -17.32
C GLU A 126 -21.13 -18.32 -18.33
N CYS A 127 -21.54 -17.59 -19.37
CA CYS A 127 -20.66 -17.05 -20.42
C CYS A 127 -20.72 -15.51 -20.46
N LYS A 128 -19.58 -14.85 -20.65
CA LYS A 128 -19.50 -13.38 -20.74
C LYS A 128 -18.73 -12.91 -21.98
N VAL A 129 -19.43 -12.15 -22.82
CA VAL A 129 -18.84 -11.15 -23.72
C VAL A 129 -19.00 -9.81 -23.01
N TYR A 130 -17.90 -9.10 -22.76
CA TYR A 130 -17.96 -7.76 -22.19
C TYR A 130 -17.68 -6.75 -23.29
N THR A 131 -18.64 -5.86 -23.53
CA THR A 131 -18.42 -4.63 -24.30
C THR A 131 -18.07 -3.53 -23.32
N HIS A 132 -16.82 -3.06 -23.35
CA HIS A 132 -16.44 -1.84 -22.66
C HIS A 132 -16.56 -0.69 -23.66
N PRO A 133 -17.63 0.11 -23.60
CA PRO A 133 -17.73 1.30 -24.43
C PRO A 133 -16.61 2.28 -24.09
N TYR A 134 -15.89 2.78 -25.10
CA TYR A 134 -14.94 3.88 -24.95
C TYR A 134 -15.51 5.14 -25.63
N GLY A 135 -15.23 6.31 -25.06
CA GLY A 135 -15.43 7.58 -25.77
C GLY A 135 -16.80 8.25 -25.67
N PHE A 136 -17.68 7.84 -24.74
CA PHE A 136 -18.88 8.61 -24.41
C PHE A 136 -19.16 8.60 -22.90
N ALA A 137 -19.78 9.67 -22.42
CA ALA A 137 -20.25 9.76 -21.04
C ALA A 137 -21.46 8.84 -20.83
N LEU A 138 -21.53 8.17 -19.68
CA LEU A 138 -22.75 7.50 -19.26
C LEU A 138 -23.85 8.57 -19.15
N ASP A 139 -24.94 8.41 -19.91
CA ASP A 139 -26.09 9.31 -19.86
C ASP A 139 -26.98 8.91 -18.69
N ASP A 140 -27.28 9.87 -17.81
CA ASP A 140 -28.10 9.66 -16.60
C ASP A 140 -29.54 9.20 -16.92
N SER A 141 -29.99 9.34 -18.18
CA SER A 141 -31.27 8.80 -18.65
C SER A 141 -31.25 7.29 -18.91
N PHE A 142 -30.07 6.67 -18.95
CA PHE A 142 -29.94 5.23 -19.14
C PHE A 142 -30.41 4.49 -17.90
N ASN A 143 -31.22 3.45 -18.12
CA ASN A 143 -31.79 2.62 -17.08
C ASN A 143 -31.77 1.15 -17.51
N LYS A 144 -32.31 0.28 -16.66
CA LYS A 144 -32.34 -1.18 -16.91
C LYS A 144 -33.03 -1.60 -18.22
N ASP A 145 -33.86 -0.73 -18.79
CA ASP A 145 -34.61 -0.98 -20.03
C ASP A 145 -33.91 -0.35 -21.26
N THR A 146 -32.74 0.29 -21.09
CA THR A 146 -31.96 0.85 -22.19
C THR A 146 -31.34 -0.28 -23.02
N ASP A 147 -31.78 -0.37 -24.28
CA ASP A 147 -31.33 -1.40 -25.23
C ASP A 147 -29.85 -1.24 -25.60
N ILE A 148 -29.16 -2.37 -25.82
CA ILE A 148 -27.76 -2.41 -26.24
C ILE A 148 -27.53 -1.69 -27.56
N MET A 149 -28.52 -1.63 -28.46
CA MET A 149 -28.42 -0.87 -29.70
C MET A 149 -28.31 0.64 -29.47
N THR A 150 -28.84 1.14 -28.35
CA THR A 150 -28.69 2.54 -27.91
C THR A 150 -27.25 2.87 -27.55
N TYR A 151 -26.49 1.89 -27.06
CA TYR A 151 -25.04 2.01 -26.80
C TYR A 151 -24.24 1.95 -28.11
N VAL A 152 -24.62 1.04 -29.01
CA VAL A 152 -23.97 0.80 -30.32
C VAL A 152 -24.12 2.00 -31.27
N SER A 153 -25.27 2.70 -31.23
CA SER A 153 -25.53 3.84 -32.13
C SER A 153 -24.69 5.08 -31.81
N ASN A 154 -24.06 5.13 -30.63
CA ASN A 154 -23.39 6.32 -30.10
C ASN A 154 -21.87 6.15 -29.95
N SER A 155 -21.27 5.02 -30.38
CA SER A 155 -19.86 4.73 -30.09
C SER A 155 -19.15 3.78 -31.05
N ASP A 156 -17.81 3.88 -31.05
CA ASP A 156 -16.91 2.83 -31.51
C ASP A 156 -16.65 1.84 -30.36
N TYR A 157 -16.83 0.55 -30.58
CA TYR A 157 -16.66 -0.48 -29.55
C TYR A 157 -15.50 -1.42 -29.86
N THR A 158 -14.71 -1.73 -28.82
CA THR A 158 -13.82 -2.90 -28.79
C THR A 158 -14.53 -4.02 -28.04
N THR A 159 -14.85 -5.11 -28.73
CA THR A 159 -15.45 -6.30 -28.10
C THR A 159 -14.35 -7.17 -27.50
N CYS A 160 -14.34 -7.34 -26.18
CA CYS A 160 -13.42 -8.24 -25.48
C CYS A 160 -14.17 -9.52 -25.05
N ILE A 161 -13.79 -10.66 -25.64
CA ILE A 161 -14.36 -11.95 -25.29
C ILE A 161 -13.41 -12.62 -24.28
N PHE A 162 -13.86 -12.76 -23.04
CA PHE A 162 -13.11 -13.47 -22.00
C PHE A 162 -13.68 -14.89 -21.86
N THR A 163 -12.90 -15.88 -22.24
CA THR A 163 -13.28 -17.30 -22.11
C THR A 163 -12.59 -17.92 -20.90
N ASP A 164 -13.34 -18.61 -20.04
CA ASP A 164 -12.82 -19.39 -18.89
C ASP A 164 -12.14 -20.70 -19.33
N LYS A 165 -11.21 -20.64 -20.29
CA LYS A 165 -10.23 -21.71 -20.39
C LYS A 165 -9.14 -21.38 -19.38
N LYS A 166 -9.06 -22.18 -18.31
CA LYS A 166 -7.81 -22.36 -17.55
C LYS A 166 -6.64 -22.30 -18.53
N ALA A 167 -5.77 -21.31 -18.36
CA ALA A 167 -4.53 -21.22 -19.11
C ALA A 167 -3.61 -22.36 -18.64
N GLU A 168 -3.88 -23.58 -19.07
CA GLU A 168 -2.99 -24.72 -18.82
C GLU A 168 -1.85 -24.80 -19.83
N ASN A 169 -1.88 -24.05 -20.95
CA ASN A 169 -0.75 -23.98 -21.87
C ASN A 169 -0.76 -22.66 -22.64
N ILE A 170 0.20 -21.79 -22.32
CA ILE A 170 0.76 -20.84 -23.29
C ILE A 170 2.23 -21.27 -23.38
N GLU A 171 2.59 -21.97 -24.47
CA GLU A 171 3.98 -22.19 -24.90
C GLU A 171 4.60 -20.89 -25.43
#